data_AF-A0A6N6T5G5-F1
#
_entry.id   AF-A0A6N6T5G5-F1
#
_cell.length_a   1.000
_cell.length_b   1.000
_cell.length_c   1.000
_cell.angle_alpha   90.00
_cell.angle_beta   90.00
_cell.angle_gamma   90.00
#
_symmetry.space_group_name_H-M   'P 1'
#
loop_
_entity.id
_entity.type
_entity.pdbx_description
1 polymer ?
#
loop_
_entity_poly.entity_id
_entity_poly.type
_entity_poly.pdbx_seq_one_letter_code
_entity_poly.pdbx_strand_id
1 'polypeptide(L)'
;MLADNSPRTDTAMADADRSFYVQLGQRLAEQRKAQGITQVQMAERLGVAQQTMAHYEGGTVRIGVETLAHAAQVFGVAVEDLIGTGKRSAAKRGPQPKIAQQLQQIEALPKAKQRAISQVLDSVIAAHL
;
A
#
# COMPACT_ATOMS: atom_id res chain seq x y z
N MET A 1 2.13 -29.05 33.25
CA MET A 1 0.73 -28.86 32.81
C MET A 1 0.19 -27.71 33.63
N LEU A 2 -0.09 -26.56 33.01
CA LEU A 2 -0.89 -25.40 33.44
C LEU A 2 -0.50 -24.26 32.47
N ALA A 3 -1.08 -24.28 31.27
CA ALA A 3 -1.01 -23.12 30.39
C ALA A 3 -2.11 -22.15 30.85
N ASP A 4 -1.66 -21.02 31.37
CA ASP A 4 -2.47 -19.88 31.80
C ASP A 4 -3.34 -19.39 30.63
N ASN A 5 -4.64 -19.65 30.75
CA ASN A 5 -5.71 -19.19 29.87
C ASN A 5 -6.18 -17.81 30.38
N SER A 6 -5.32 -16.82 30.24
CA SER A 6 -5.66 -15.40 30.43
C SER A 6 -6.35 -14.83 29.18
N PRO A 7 -7.26 -13.86 29.33
CA PRO A 7 -8.50 -13.78 28.56
C PRO A 7 -8.29 -13.32 27.11
N ARG A 8 -8.95 -14.01 26.16
CA ARG A 8 -9.22 -13.47 24.83
C ARG A 8 -10.13 -12.26 25.01
N THR A 9 -9.55 -11.06 25.08
CA THR A 9 -10.33 -9.82 25.16
C THR A 9 -11.03 -9.61 23.82
N ASP A 10 -12.27 -10.09 23.77
CA ASP A 10 -13.25 -9.85 22.72
C ASP A 10 -13.70 -8.39 22.83
N THR A 11 -12.79 -7.45 22.56
CA THR A 11 -13.12 -6.03 22.55
C THR A 11 -13.74 -5.72 21.20
N ALA A 12 -15.07 -5.63 21.19
CA ALA A 12 -15.87 -5.12 20.08
C ALA A 12 -15.14 -3.93 19.42
N MET A 13 -14.84 -4.05 18.13
CA MET A 13 -14.16 -3.02 17.36
C MET A 13 -14.99 -1.74 17.39
N ALA A 14 -14.38 -0.61 17.75
CA ALA A 14 -15.02 0.69 17.59
C ALA A 14 -15.44 0.90 16.12
N ASP A 15 -16.51 1.64 15.85
CA ASP A 15 -17.09 1.76 14.51
C ASP A 15 -16.09 2.27 13.45
N ALA A 16 -15.20 3.19 13.84
CA ALA A 16 -14.12 3.69 12.99
C ALA A 16 -13.10 2.58 12.62
N ASP A 17 -12.71 1.75 13.60
CA ASP A 17 -11.85 0.60 13.36
C ASP A 17 -12.52 -0.37 12.40
N ARG A 18 -13.82 -0.65 12.59
CA ARG A 18 -14.57 -1.58 11.74
C ARG A 18 -14.56 -1.16 10.27
N SER A 19 -14.82 0.12 9.99
CA SER A 19 -14.79 0.64 8.60
C SER A 19 -13.42 0.46 7.94
N PHE A 20 -12.34 0.66 8.69
CA PHE A 20 -10.99 0.43 8.20
C PHE A 20 -10.76 -1.04 7.80
N TYR A 21 -11.10 -1.98 8.68
CA TYR A 21 -10.87 -3.41 8.41
C TYR A 21 -11.78 -3.96 7.30
N VAL A 22 -13.00 -3.42 7.13
CA VAL A 22 -13.85 -3.75 5.97
C VAL A 22 -13.18 -3.32 4.67
N GLN A 23 -12.64 -2.10 4.59
CA GLN A 23 -11.95 -1.62 3.39
C GLN A 23 -10.64 -2.38 3.11
N LEU A 24 -9.89 -2.71 4.17
CA LEU A 24 -8.70 -3.57 4.07
C LEU A 24 -9.07 -4.96 3.52
N GLY A 25 -10.13 -5.57 4.06
CA GLY A 25 -10.64 -6.86 3.61
C GLY A 25 -11.06 -6.86 2.14
N GLN A 26 -11.74 -5.80 1.69
CA GLN A 26 -12.09 -5.61 0.28
C GLN A 26 -10.86 -5.58 -0.62
N ARG A 27 -9.82 -4.82 -0.24
CA ARG A 27 -8.56 -4.77 -1.01
C ARG A 27 -7.83 -6.11 -1.05
N LEU A 28 -7.83 -6.87 0.04
CA LEU A 28 -7.30 -8.24 0.04
C LEU A 28 -8.07 -9.13 -0.94
N ALA A 29 -9.41 -9.05 -0.94
CA ALA A 29 -10.25 -9.81 -1.86
C ALA A 29 -10.03 -9.42 -3.32
N GLU A 30 -9.83 -8.13 -3.60
CA GLU A 30 -9.52 -7.60 -4.93
C GLU A 30 -8.18 -8.13 -5.44
N GLN A 31 -7.11 -8.05 -4.63
CA GLN A 31 -5.80 -8.59 -5.01
C GLN A 31 -5.84 -10.10 -5.24
N ARG A 32 -6.55 -10.83 -4.38
CA ARG A 32 -6.77 -12.27 -4.54
C ARG A 32 -7.47 -12.59 -5.86
N LYS A 33 -8.54 -11.86 -6.19
CA LYS A 33 -9.28 -12.03 -7.46
C LYS A 33 -8.43 -11.65 -8.66
N ALA A 34 -7.60 -10.61 -8.58
CA ALA A 34 -6.68 -10.21 -9.64
C ALA A 34 -5.66 -11.30 -9.97
N GLN A 35 -5.27 -12.11 -8.99
CA GLN A 35 -4.43 -13.30 -9.19
C GLN A 35 -5.21 -14.57 -9.60
N GLY A 36 -6.53 -14.53 -9.65
CA GLY A 36 -7.36 -15.67 -10.06
C GLY A 36 -7.40 -16.83 -9.05
N ILE A 37 -7.05 -16.61 -7.79
CA ILE A 37 -7.00 -17.67 -6.76
C ILE A 37 -8.22 -17.63 -5.82
N THR A 38 -8.57 -18.77 -5.23
CA THR A 38 -9.70 -18.91 -4.29
C THR A 38 -9.32 -18.49 -2.87
N GLN A 39 -10.32 -18.27 -2.00
CA GLN A 39 -10.07 -18.01 -0.57
C GLN A 39 -9.32 -19.16 0.11
N VAL A 40 -9.59 -20.41 -0.28
CA VAL A 40 -8.88 -21.60 0.24
C VAL A 40 -7.39 -21.52 -0.12
N GLN A 41 -7.09 -21.28 -1.41
CA GLN A 41 -5.72 -21.19 -1.90
C GLN A 41 -4.95 -20.01 -1.27
N MET A 42 -5.62 -18.88 -1.04
CA MET A 42 -5.01 -17.75 -0.34
C MET A 42 -4.75 -18.07 1.13
N ALA A 43 -5.71 -18.73 1.80
CA ALA A 43 -5.57 -19.14 3.19
C ALA A 43 -4.39 -20.11 3.38
N GLU A 44 -4.23 -21.07 2.47
CA GLU A 44 -3.09 -21.99 2.43
C GLU A 44 -1.76 -21.25 2.29
N ARG A 45 -1.67 -20.28 1.36
CA ARG A 45 -0.47 -19.44 1.19
C ARG A 45 -0.13 -18.63 2.44
N LEU A 46 -1.14 -18.18 3.17
CA LEU A 46 -0.97 -17.40 4.40
C LEU A 46 -0.82 -18.24 5.66
N GLY A 47 -0.97 -19.56 5.57
CA GLY A 47 -0.92 -20.45 6.74
C GLY A 47 -2.09 -20.24 7.72
N VAL A 48 -3.26 -19.84 7.23
CA VAL A 48 -4.47 -19.61 8.05
C VAL A 48 -5.62 -20.51 7.60
N ALA A 49 -6.65 -20.65 8.43
CA ALA A 49 -7.87 -21.36 8.03
C ALA A 49 -8.66 -20.57 6.97
N GLN A 50 -9.35 -21.26 6.06
CA GLN A 50 -10.22 -20.62 5.06
C GLN A 50 -11.23 -19.66 5.70
N GLN A 51 -11.83 -20.05 6.83
CA GLN A 51 -12.79 -19.22 7.54
C GLN A 51 -12.13 -17.92 8.04
N THR A 52 -10.88 -17.98 8.52
CA THR A 52 -10.11 -16.79 8.90
C THR A 52 -9.89 -15.87 7.70
N MET A 53 -9.58 -16.43 6.53
CA MET A 53 -9.47 -15.65 5.30
C MET A 53 -10.79 -14.97 4.92
N ALA A 54 -11.92 -15.66 5.04
CA ALA A 54 -13.24 -15.06 4.83
C ALA A 54 -13.53 -13.94 5.84
N HIS A 55 -13.13 -14.11 7.11
CA HIS A 55 -13.26 -13.07 8.13
C HIS A 55 -12.39 -11.84 7.87
N TYR A 56 -11.17 -12.04 7.35
CA TYR A 56 -10.30 -10.95 6.91
C TYR A 56 -10.90 -10.21 5.72
N GLU A 57 -11.37 -10.90 4.67
CA GLU A 57 -11.99 -10.25 3.51
C GLU A 57 -13.30 -9.52 3.89
N GLY A 58 -14.03 -10.03 4.87
CA GLY A 58 -15.23 -9.40 5.42
C GLY A 58 -14.97 -8.29 6.44
N GLY A 59 -13.72 -8.07 6.86
CA GLY A 59 -13.37 -7.06 7.88
C GLY A 59 -13.97 -7.32 9.26
N THR A 60 -14.28 -8.59 9.56
CA THR A 60 -14.92 -9.00 10.82
C THR A 60 -13.90 -9.40 11.90
N VAL A 61 -12.65 -9.63 11.50
CA VAL A 61 -11.53 -9.93 12.39
C VAL A 61 -10.33 -9.07 12.00
N ARG A 62 -9.58 -8.60 12.99
CA ARG A 62 -8.34 -7.85 12.77
C ARG A 62 -7.27 -8.78 12.19
N ILE A 63 -6.61 -8.34 11.12
CA ILE A 63 -5.43 -9.00 10.58
C ILE A 63 -4.17 -8.52 11.33
N GLY A 64 -3.31 -9.45 11.73
CA GLY A 64 -2.03 -9.13 12.35
C GLY A 64 -1.04 -8.54 11.35
N VAL A 65 -0.12 -7.69 11.81
CA VAL A 65 0.86 -7.00 10.95
C VAL A 65 1.74 -7.99 10.19
N GLU A 66 2.16 -9.08 10.82
CA GLU A 66 2.94 -10.14 10.18
C GLU A 66 2.17 -10.80 9.02
N THR A 67 0.92 -11.21 9.26
CA THR A 67 0.05 -11.81 8.22
C THR A 67 -0.22 -10.82 7.09
N LEU A 68 -0.41 -9.54 7.40
CA LEU A 68 -0.59 -8.49 6.41
C LEU A 68 0.66 -8.28 5.54
N ALA A 69 1.85 -8.27 6.15
CA ALA A 69 3.11 -8.20 5.43
C ALA A 69 3.32 -9.42 4.53
N HIS A 70 3.01 -10.62 5.02
CA HIS A 70 3.06 -11.83 4.23
C HIS A 70 2.07 -11.80 3.06
N ALA A 71 0.85 -11.29 3.27
CA ALA A 71 -0.11 -11.09 2.19
C ALA A 71 0.41 -10.15 1.11
N ALA A 72 1.06 -9.03 1.48
CA ALA A 72 1.68 -8.13 0.52
C ALA A 72 2.76 -8.82 -0.32
N GLN A 73 3.58 -9.67 0.30
CA GLN A 73 4.59 -10.47 -0.40
C GLN A 73 3.96 -11.48 -1.38
N VAL A 74 2.93 -12.22 -0.94
CA VAL A 74 2.17 -13.15 -1.80
C VAL A 74 1.54 -12.41 -2.98
N PHE A 75 1.06 -11.19 -2.74
CA PHE A 75 0.45 -10.36 -3.77
C PHE A 75 1.45 -9.66 -4.70
N GLY A 76 2.71 -9.52 -4.28
CA GLY A 76 3.72 -8.74 -4.99
C GLY A 76 3.44 -7.23 -4.99
N VAL A 77 2.77 -6.72 -3.94
CA VAL A 77 2.39 -5.31 -3.79
C VAL A 77 3.00 -4.69 -2.54
N ALA A 78 2.95 -3.36 -2.42
CA ALA A 78 3.36 -2.69 -1.20
C ALA A 78 2.29 -2.85 -0.11
N VAL A 79 2.68 -2.91 1.17
CA VAL A 79 1.72 -3.00 2.28
C VAL A 79 0.77 -1.80 2.29
N GLU A 80 1.27 -0.63 1.89
CA GLU A 80 0.53 0.62 1.76
C GLU A 80 -0.68 0.47 0.84
N ASP A 81 -0.54 -0.32 -0.25
CA ASP A 81 -1.64 -0.58 -1.18
C ASP A 81 -2.76 -1.40 -0.52
N LEU A 82 -2.42 -2.28 0.43
CA LEU A 82 -3.40 -3.04 1.20
C LEU A 82 -4.06 -2.20 2.29
N ILE A 83 -3.31 -1.38 3.02
CA ILE A 83 -3.87 -0.53 4.10
C ILE A 83 -4.54 0.75 3.57
N GLY A 84 -4.46 1.02 2.26
CA GLY A 84 -5.12 2.16 1.63
C GLY A 84 -4.37 3.49 1.81
N THR A 85 -3.12 3.44 2.25
CA THR A 85 -2.20 4.60 2.31
C THR A 85 -1.25 4.63 1.12
N GLY A 86 -1.25 3.58 0.30
CA GLY A 86 -0.56 3.50 -0.99
C GLY A 86 -0.97 4.71 -1.82
N LYS A 87 -0.04 5.22 -2.62
CA LYS A 87 -0.29 6.39 -3.46
C LYS A 87 -1.60 6.12 -4.21
N ARG A 88 -2.69 6.80 -3.79
CA ARG A 88 -3.93 6.93 -4.57
C ARG A 88 -3.44 7.05 -5.99
N SER A 89 -3.84 6.10 -6.83
CA SER A 89 -3.28 5.94 -8.15
C SER A 89 -3.09 7.31 -8.77
N ALA A 90 -2.03 7.45 -9.57
CA ALA A 90 -1.75 8.63 -10.36
C ALA A 90 -2.96 9.14 -11.19
N ALA A 91 -4.12 8.47 -11.17
CA ALA A 91 -5.40 8.85 -11.75
C ALA A 91 -6.06 10.15 -11.21
N LYS A 92 -5.44 10.92 -10.29
CA LYS A 92 -5.90 12.28 -9.95
C LYS A 92 -4.80 13.34 -9.81
N ARG A 93 -3.57 13.08 -10.25
CA ARG A 93 -2.71 14.20 -10.65
C ARG A 93 -3.04 14.43 -12.12
N GLY A 94 -3.41 15.65 -12.49
CA GLY A 94 -3.50 16.03 -13.90
C GLY A 94 -2.18 15.70 -14.64
N PRO A 95 -2.12 15.92 -15.96
CA PRO A 95 -0.87 15.73 -16.72
C PRO A 95 0.30 16.26 -15.89
N GLN A 96 1.35 15.45 -15.70
CA GLN A 96 2.47 15.84 -14.84
C GLN A 96 2.88 17.28 -15.17
N PRO A 97 3.00 18.18 -14.18
CA PRO A 97 3.30 19.57 -14.45
C PRO A 97 4.57 19.63 -15.31
N LYS A 98 4.57 20.46 -16.35
CA LYS A 98 5.62 20.48 -17.38
C LYS A 98 7.04 20.53 -16.79
N ILE A 99 7.21 21.20 -15.66
CA ILE A 99 8.47 21.26 -14.90
C ILE A 99 8.96 19.89 -14.41
N ALA A 100 8.07 19.00 -13.95
CA ALA A 100 8.45 17.66 -13.49
C ALA A 100 8.94 16.80 -14.66
N GLN A 101 8.31 16.92 -15.83
CA GLN A 101 8.77 16.24 -17.05
C GLN A 101 10.13 16.77 -17.50
N GLN A 102 10.32 18.09 -17.45
CA GLN A 102 11.58 18.73 -17.81
C GLN A 102 12.72 18.31 -16.87
N LEU A 103 12.47 18.20 -15.56
CA LEU A 103 13.48 17.72 -14.59
C LEU A 103 13.95 16.29 -14.91
N GLN A 104 13.03 15.38 -15.23
CA GLN A 104 13.39 14.01 -15.63
C GLN A 104 14.25 13.99 -16.90
N GLN A 105 13.94 14.84 -17.87
CA GLN A 105 14.75 14.97 -19.09
C GLN A 105 16.14 15.51 -18.77
N ILE A 106 16.26 16.50 -17.88
CA ILE A 106 17.54 17.08 -17.46
C ILE A 106 18.42 16.03 -16.78
N GLU A 107 17.86 15.22 -15.89
CA GLU A 107 18.59 14.16 -15.17
C GLU A 107 19.20 13.12 -16.12
N ALA A 108 18.55 12.86 -17.26
CA ALA A 108 19.04 11.94 -18.28
C ALA A 108 20.13 12.54 -19.19
N LEU A 109 20.39 13.85 -19.14
CA LEU A 109 21.40 14.50 -19.97
C LEU A 109 22.84 14.24 -19.48
N PRO A 110 23.85 14.35 -20.34
CA PRO A 110 25.25 14.39 -19.91
C PRO A 110 25.53 15.50 -18.89
N LYS A 111 26.44 15.24 -17.94
CA LYS A 111 26.76 16.15 -16.82
C LYS A 111 27.13 17.58 -17.25
N ALA A 112 27.79 17.75 -18.40
CA ALA A 112 28.09 19.09 -18.94
C ALA A 112 26.83 19.89 -19.26
N LYS A 113 25.80 19.25 -19.84
CA LYS A 113 24.51 19.90 -20.14
C LYS A 113 23.72 20.18 -18.86
N GLN A 114 23.75 19.28 -17.89
CA GLN A 114 23.13 19.50 -16.58
C GLN A 114 23.71 20.75 -15.88
N ARG A 115 25.04 20.93 -15.91
CA ARG A 115 25.72 22.09 -15.34
C ARG A 115 25.29 23.41 -15.99
N ALA A 116 25.24 23.45 -17.33
CA ALA A 116 24.79 24.63 -18.05
C ALA A 116 23.34 25.02 -17.67
N ILE A 117 22.47 24.03 -17.48
CA ILE A 117 21.08 24.26 -17.06
C ILE A 117 21.01 24.77 -15.62
N SER A 118 21.82 24.23 -14.70
CA SER A 118 21.90 24.73 -13.31
C SER A 118 22.27 26.21 -13.27
N GLN A 119 23.26 26.63 -14.05
CA GLN A 119 23.70 28.03 -14.10
C GLN A 119 22.59 28.98 -14.55
N VAL A 120 21.77 28.57 -15.51
CA VAL A 120 20.60 29.35 -15.96
C VAL A 120 19.55 29.43 -14.85
N LEU A 121 19.27 28.32 -14.15
CA LEU A 121 18.32 28.30 -13.04
C LEU A 121 18.78 29.19 -11.89
N ASP A 122 20.06 29.13 -11.52
CA ASP A 122 20.66 29.97 -10.49
C ASP A 122 20.50 31.46 -10.83
N SER A 123 20.73 31.84 -12.09
CA SER A 123 20.52 33.22 -12.58
C SER A 123 19.06 33.66 -12.47
N VAL A 124 18.09 32.80 -12.82
CA VAL A 124 16.66 33.15 -12.77
C VAL A 124 16.17 33.27 -11.33
N ILE A 125 16.63 32.38 -10.44
CA ILE A 125 16.31 32.40 -9.01
C ILE A 125 16.87 33.66 -8.36
N ALA A 126 18.14 34.00 -8.63
CA ALA A 126 18.76 35.22 -8.12
C ALA A 126 18.06 36.52 -8.59
N ALA A 127 17.39 36.50 -9.75
CA ALA A 127 16.66 37.65 -10.28
C ALA A 127 15.25 37.85 -9.68
N HIS A 128 14.73 36.88 -8.91
CA HIS A 128 13.38 36.92 -8.33
C HIS A 128 13.38 36.75 -6.79
N LEU A 129 14.54 36.94 -6.15
CA LEU A 129 14.73 37.08 -4.71
C LEU A 129 15.06 38.55 -4.40
#